data_AF-A0A7X6CBA4-F1
#
_entry.id   AF-A0A7X6CBA4-F1
#
_cell.length_a   1.000
_cell.length_b   1.000
_cell.length_c   1.000
_cell.angle_alpha   90.00
_cell.angle_beta   90.00
_cell.angle_gamma   90.00
#
_symmetry.space_group_name_H-M   'P 1'
#
loop_
_entity.id
_entity.type
_entity.pdbx_description
1 polymer ?
#
loop_
_entity_poly.entity_id
_entity_poly.type
_entity_poly.pdbx_seq_one_letter_code
_entity_poly.pdbx_strand_id
1 'polypeptide(L)' 'MTVSELEKAIVEEEIRLNQPGRVRFQSSWWPAKCVREITLQPGEVVRVVRLENITLVVEA' A
#
# COMPACT_ATOMS: atom_id res chain seq x y z
N MET A 1 -3.29 -14.30 -17.22
CA MET A 1 -2.57 -13.83 -16.03
C MET A 1 -3.61 -13.31 -15.06
N THR A 2 -4.19 -14.21 -14.29
CA THR A 2 -5.18 -13.89 -13.25
C THR A 2 -4.42 -13.29 -12.08
N VAL A 3 -4.61 -12.00 -11.82
CA VAL A 3 -4.13 -11.35 -10.59
C VAL A 3 -4.89 -12.03 -9.44
N SER A 4 -4.29 -13.09 -8.92
CA SER A 4 -4.90 -14.00 -7.98
C SER A 4 -4.56 -13.48 -6.59
N GLU A 5 -5.60 -13.17 -5.81
CA GLU A 5 -5.52 -12.96 -4.37
C GLU A 5 -4.53 -11.88 -3.87
N LEU A 6 -4.85 -10.62 -4.18
CA LEU A 6 -4.88 -9.54 -3.17
C LEU A 6 -3.69 -9.51 -2.23
N GLU A 7 -2.53 -9.35 -2.85
CA GLU A 7 -1.25 -9.27 -2.21
C GLU A 7 -1.29 -8.25 -1.05
N LYS A 8 -1.05 -8.73 0.18
CA LYS A 8 -1.08 -7.89 1.39
C LYS A 8 0.28 -7.23 1.60
N ALA A 9 0.26 -5.98 2.04
CA ALA A 9 1.43 -5.20 2.40
C ALA A 9 1.25 -4.65 3.82
N ILE A 10 2.33 -4.43 4.55
CA ILE A 10 2.29 -3.85 5.88
C ILE A 10 2.72 -2.40 5.76
N VAL A 11 1.91 -1.46 6.26
CA VAL A 11 2.27 -0.06 6.33
C VAL A 11 3.40 0.09 7.33
N GLU A 12 4.48 0.72 6.93
CA GLU A 12 5.62 0.99 7.81
C GLU A 12 5.83 2.49 8.01
N GLU A 13 5.44 3.27 7.02
CA GLU A 13 5.36 4.72 7.13
C GLU A 13 3.93 5.16 6.85
N GLU A 14 3.43 6.05 7.70
CA GLU A 14 2.06 6.54 7.66
C GLU A 14 1.68 7.03 6.26
N ILE A 15 0.58 6.51 5.72
CA ILE A 15 0.05 6.93 4.43
C ILE A 15 -1.10 7.88 4.72
N ARG A 16 -0.91 9.18 4.43
CA ARG A 16 -1.95 10.20 4.64
C ARG A 16 -2.66 10.51 3.34
N LEU A 17 -3.81 11.16 3.47
CA LEU A 17 -4.46 11.84 2.37
C LEU A 17 -3.46 12.76 1.65
N ASN A 18 -3.27 12.55 0.35
CA ASN A 18 -2.32 13.29 -0.50
C ASN A 18 -0.83 13.13 -0.17
N GLN A 19 -0.43 12.24 0.73
CA GLN A 19 0.98 11.93 0.97
C GLN A 19 1.24 10.43 0.81
N PRO A 20 2.05 10.03 -0.19
CA PRO A 20 2.47 8.65 -0.31
C PRO A 20 3.34 8.28 0.90
N GLY A 21 3.02 7.16 1.54
CA GLY A 21 3.85 6.56 2.58
C GLY A 21 4.61 5.36 2.03
N ARG A 22 5.01 4.46 2.93
CA ARG A 22 5.76 3.26 2.58
C ARG A 22 5.13 2.03 3.17
N VAL A 23 5.06 0.99 2.34
CA VAL A 23 4.65 -0.34 2.77
C VAL A 23 5.79 -1.32 2.56
N ARG A 24 5.84 -2.31 3.44
CA ARG A 24 6.61 -3.52 3.25
C ARG A 24 5.78 -4.51 2.46
N PHE A 25 6.24 -4.79 1.25
CA PHE A 25 5.60 -5.69 0.31
C PHE A 25 6.61 -6.71 -0.21
N GLN A 26 6.32 -8.01 -0.06
CA GLN A 26 7.23 -9.12 -0.37
C GLN A 26 8.67 -8.89 0.17
N SER A 27 8.79 -8.51 1.45
CA SER A 27 10.08 -8.23 2.11
C SER A 27 10.89 -7.06 1.52
N SER A 28 10.30 -6.25 0.65
CA SER A 28 10.89 -5.04 0.09
C SER A 28 10.07 -3.80 0.45
N TRP A 29 10.70 -2.64 0.39
CA TRP A 29 10.07 -1.36 0.69
C TRP A 29 9.55 -0.74 -0.59
N TRP A 30 8.26 -0.44 -0.61
CA TRP A 30 7.61 0.14 -1.77
C TRP A 30 6.87 1.42 -1.37
N PRO A 31 6.99 2.49 -2.18
CA PRO A 31 6.15 3.66 -1.98
C PRO A 31 4.71 3.26 -2.23
N ALA A 32 3.81 3.72 -1.37
CA ALA A 32 2.41 3.37 -1.46
C ALA A 32 1.48 4.58 -1.28
N LYS A 33 0.40 4.57 -2.03
CA LYS A 33 -0.67 5.56 -1.94
C LYS A 33 -1.99 4.88 -1.61
N CYS A 34 -2.76 5.49 -0.71
CA CYS A 34 -4.14 5.08 -0.48
C CYS A 34 -5.06 5.83 -1.44
N VAL A 35 -5.96 5.12 -2.13
CA VAL A 35 -7.00 5.75 -2.97
C VAL A 35 -8.15 6.28 -2.11
N ARG A 36 -8.33 5.72 -0.92
CA ARG A 36 -9.33 6.18 0.03
C ARG A 36 -8.81 7.37 0.82
N GLU A 37 -9.72 8.24 1.22
CA GLU A 37 -9.44 9.39 2.07
C GLU A 37 -9.25 8.99 3.53
N ILE A 38 -8.38 8.01 3.78
CA ILE A 38 -8.08 7.46 5.09
C ILE A 38 -6.59 7.58 5.37
N THR A 39 -6.25 7.78 6.63
CA THR A 39 -4.86 7.71 7.09
C THR A 39 -4.58 6.28 7.53
N LEU A 40 -3.59 5.65 6.91
CA LEU A 40 -3.13 4.33 7.30
C LEU A 40 -1.92 4.47 8.24
N GLN A 41 -1.99 3.83 9.38
CA GLN A 41 -0.94 3.91 10.39
C GLN A 41 0.14 2.85 10.16
N PRO A 42 1.40 3.13 10.54
CA PRO A 42 2.44 2.11 10.62
C PRO A 42 1.98 0.90 11.45
N GLY A 43 2.20 -0.31 10.94
CA GLY A 43 1.76 -1.58 11.48
C GLY A 43 0.45 -2.11 10.89
N GLU A 44 -0.31 -1.29 10.16
CA GLU A 44 -1.55 -1.75 9.54
C GLU A 44 -1.29 -2.64 8.32
N VAL A 45 -2.07 -3.72 8.19
CA VAL A 45 -2.01 -4.60 7.02
C VAL A 45 -3.00 -4.08 6.00
N VAL A 46 -2.50 -3.69 4.84
CA VAL A 46 -3.28 -3.15 3.73
C VAL A 46 -3.19 -4.07 2.53
N ARG A 47 -4.13 -3.92 1.61
CA ARG A 47 -4.24 -4.75 0.42
C ARG A 47 -3.77 -3.99 -0.79
N VAL A 48 -2.86 -4.57 -1.56
CA VAL A 48 -2.43 -4.02 -2.85
C VAL A 48 -3.53 -4.25 -3.87
N VAL A 49 -4.00 -3.14 -4.44
CA VAL A 49 -5.04 -3.11 -5.46
C VAL A 49 -4.40 -3.19 -6.85
N ARG A 50 -3.35 -2.39 -7.05
CA ARG A 50 -2.62 -2.28 -8.31
C ARG A 50 -1.26 -1.63 -8.07
N LEU A 51 -0.32 -1.87 -8.98
CA LEU A 51 0.93 -1.13 -9.06
C LEU A 51 0.78 -0.03 -10.12
N GLU A 52 1.08 1.21 -9.76
CA GLU A 52 1.04 2.35 -10.66
C GLU A 52 2.45 2.90 -10.83
N ASN A 53 3.08 2.57 -11.98
CA ASN A 53 4.51 2.76 -12.24
C ASN A 53 5.39 2.09 -11.18
N ILE A 54 5.85 2.85 -10.19
CA ILE A 54 6.67 2.38 -9.07
C ILE A 54 5.94 2.47 -7.72
N THR A 55 4.70 2.98 -7.71
CA THR A 55 3.91 3.21 -6.48
C THR A 55 2.84 2.16 -6.34
N LEU A 56 2.82 1.45 -5.22
CA LEU A 56 1.76 0.53 -4.88
C LEU A 56 0.50 1.30 -4.48
N VAL A 57 -0.61 0.95 -5.09
CA VAL A 57 -1.91 1.47 -4.71
C VAL A 57 -2.52 0.50 -3.73
N VAL A 58 -2.79 0.96 -2.52
CA VAL A 58 -3.26 0.14 -1.41
C VAL A 58 -4.61 0.63 -0.89
N GLU A 59 -5.37 -0.31 -0.32
CA GLU A 59 -6.64 -0.07 0.35
C GLU A 59 -6.63 -0.75 1.73
N ALA A 60 -7.28 -0.14 2.72
CA ALA A 60 -7.63 -0.81 3.98
C ALA A 60 -8.70 -1.88 3.73
#